data_AF-A0A0P9XNR3-F1
#
_entry.id   AF-A0A0P9XNR3-F1
#
_cell.length_a   1.000
_cell.length_b   1.000
_cell.length_c   1.000
_cell.angle_alpha   90.00
_cell.angle_beta   90.00
_cell.angle_gamma   90.00
#
_symmetry.space_group_name_H-M   'P 1'
#
loop_
_entity.id
_entity.type
_entity.pdbx_description
1 polymer ?
#
loop_
_entity_poly.entity_id
_entity_poly.type
_entity_poly.pdbx_seq_one_letter_code
_entity_poly.pdbx_strand_id
1 'polypeptide(L)'
;MRAVRSAQRRQPVPVHSAHSTRLQWQPAVRQRRGGHRDGDVHGAGRAKHELRGQVRTASVLSAGVPHRCAARQIGKDLHHYRNHACCPVIAMARRSLTRVTSEGLFRSRFRHAGARGCDPANQELSMDSSAASSTPVRLRADLLRGSLNVSVNASTIAPDSLFGFAERRNPKRAFLFVSRVLGRHIPVRPSLMLKSFQDLAHKIPADLPGPVLVIGMAETAVGLGAGVHRAYSATRADALYLVSTRHPTGTDLFARFEEEHSHASAHLIHLPTDPALRDMMLNARSLVLVDDEASTGKTFINLHRALVDAGLDKLERVVTCVLTDWSAGAVSTSMGAVAEQVSLLQGSYSFDEDLSAPMPEMPEVGTVAMGDWPLVTANDWGRLGVLSVEDTLAPNIQVAKGERVLVVGTSEFVWRPFLLAERLEKAGADVHFSSTSRSPIALGHAIDHALSFSDNYGLGIPNFLYNVRPGQFDRVLICTETPSQAVPAELIDALNAEVICDE
;
A
#
# COMPACT_ATOMS: atom_id res chain seq x y z
N MET A 1 34.26 -53.75 36.76
CA MET A 1 34.59 -53.78 35.32
C MET A 1 34.82 -52.35 34.83
N ARG A 2 35.82 -52.20 33.97
CA ARG A 2 36.47 -51.01 33.35
C ARG A 2 35.63 -49.75 32.97
N ALA A 3 36.17 -48.59 33.40
CA ALA A 3 36.82 -47.52 32.59
C ALA A 3 36.04 -46.43 31.79
N VAL A 4 36.29 -45.16 32.21
CA VAL A 4 36.99 -44.05 31.49
C VAL A 4 36.21 -43.00 30.65
N ARG A 5 36.23 -41.75 31.18
CA ARG A 5 36.54 -40.39 30.64
C ARG A 5 35.98 -39.91 29.27
N SER A 6 35.46 -38.68 29.24
CA SER A 6 36.25 -37.48 28.90
C SER A 6 35.48 -36.17 29.06
N ALA A 7 36.15 -35.16 29.62
CA ALA A 7 35.75 -33.76 29.69
C ALA A 7 36.92 -32.94 29.11
N GLN A 8 36.64 -31.99 28.21
CA GLN A 8 37.64 -31.06 27.68
C GLN A 8 37.31 -29.62 28.13
N ARG A 9 38.21 -29.09 28.95
CA ARG A 9 38.39 -27.65 29.22
C ARG A 9 39.09 -27.00 28.02
N ARG A 10 38.69 -25.78 27.65
CA ARG A 10 39.53 -24.85 26.86
C ARG A 10 39.93 -23.67 27.75
N GLN A 11 41.23 -23.38 27.76
CA GLN A 11 41.85 -22.17 28.32
C GLN A 11 42.16 -21.15 27.19
N PRO A 12 42.45 -19.87 27.52
CA PRO A 12 42.30 -18.71 26.61
C PRO A 12 43.64 -18.04 26.16
N VAL A 13 43.50 -16.93 25.41
CA VAL A 13 44.46 -15.80 25.15
C VAL A 13 45.37 -15.99 23.90
N PRO A 14 45.85 -14.96 23.12
CA PRO A 14 45.92 -13.50 23.37
C PRO A 14 45.42 -12.51 22.29
N VAL A 15 45.34 -11.26 22.77
CA VAL A 15 45.31 -9.97 22.06
C VAL A 15 46.72 -9.59 21.57
N HIS A 16 46.85 -9.00 20.37
CA HIS A 16 47.95 -8.09 20.05
C HIS A 16 47.50 -6.94 19.15
N SER A 17 48.12 -5.79 19.40
CA SER A 17 47.84 -4.43 18.99
C SER A 17 48.53 -3.97 17.69
N ALA A 18 47.84 -3.09 16.97
CA ALA A 18 48.30 -1.87 16.27
C ALA A 18 49.59 -1.87 15.42
N HIS A 19 49.43 -1.48 14.14
CA HIS A 19 50.23 -0.39 13.56
C HIS A 19 49.48 0.34 12.43
N SER A 20 49.55 1.67 12.48
CA SER A 20 48.96 2.62 11.53
C SER A 20 49.82 2.79 10.28
N THR A 21 49.19 3.12 9.14
CA THR A 21 49.78 4.14 8.26
C THR A 21 48.66 4.92 7.54
N ARG A 22 48.67 6.23 7.76
CA ARG A 22 47.83 7.25 7.12
C ARG A 22 48.07 7.29 5.62
N LEU A 23 47.00 7.38 4.84
CA LEU A 23 47.04 7.98 3.50
C LEU A 23 46.13 9.22 3.52
N GLN A 24 46.77 10.37 3.37
CA GLN A 24 46.15 11.68 3.24
C GLN A 24 45.49 11.79 1.85
N TRP A 25 44.21 12.17 1.83
CA TRP A 25 43.56 12.71 0.64
C TRP A 25 43.51 14.24 0.76
N GLN A 26 44.13 14.94 -0.19
CA GLN A 26 43.88 16.36 -0.46
C GLN A 26 43.20 16.51 -1.82
N PRO A 27 42.28 17.48 -2.00
CA PRO A 27 41.56 17.67 -3.25
C PRO A 27 42.34 18.56 -4.21
N ALA A 28 42.44 18.15 -5.47
CA ALA A 28 43.00 18.98 -6.54
C ALA A 28 41.88 19.63 -7.37
N VAL A 29 41.68 20.92 -7.14
CA VAL A 29 41.01 21.85 -8.05
C VAL A 29 42.03 22.30 -9.10
N ARG A 30 41.72 22.22 -10.40
CA ARG A 30 42.29 23.15 -11.40
C ARG A 30 41.51 23.25 -12.72
N GLN A 31 40.82 24.38 -12.82
CA GLN A 31 40.70 25.36 -13.93
C GLN A 31 40.98 24.99 -15.40
N ARG A 32 40.05 25.52 -16.21
CA ARG A 32 40.04 25.81 -17.65
C ARG A 32 41.33 26.39 -18.25
N ARG A 33 41.64 25.97 -19.48
CA ARG A 33 42.08 26.77 -20.65
C ARG A 33 41.58 25.99 -21.89
N GLY A 34 40.96 26.54 -22.94
CA GLY A 34 41.19 27.82 -23.61
C GLY A 34 42.07 27.57 -24.83
N GLY A 35 41.49 27.43 -26.02
CA GLY A 35 42.22 27.18 -27.28
C GLY A 35 41.32 27.23 -28.52
N HIS A 36 41.10 28.43 -29.03
CA HIS A 36 40.61 28.72 -30.38
C HIS A 36 41.55 28.15 -31.46
N ARG A 37 40.97 27.74 -32.60
CA ARG A 37 41.42 28.18 -33.93
C ARG A 37 40.31 28.03 -34.97
N ASP A 38 40.16 29.12 -35.72
CA ASP A 38 39.24 29.39 -36.80
C ASP A 38 39.49 28.56 -38.07
N GLY A 39 38.48 28.54 -38.94
CA GLY A 39 38.54 28.08 -40.32
C GLY A 39 37.18 28.21 -41.02
N ASP A 40 36.90 29.42 -41.50
CA ASP A 40 35.75 29.85 -42.31
C ASP A 40 35.50 28.97 -43.58
N VAL A 41 34.26 29.00 -44.11
CA VAL A 41 33.89 29.70 -45.36
C VAL A 41 32.56 29.17 -45.96
N HIS A 42 31.59 30.12 -46.09
CA HIS A 42 30.45 30.26 -47.03
C HIS A 42 29.28 29.25 -47.04
N GLY A 43 28.01 29.66 -47.16
CA GLY A 43 27.43 30.98 -47.36
C GLY A 43 25.93 30.91 -47.69
N ALA A 44 25.26 32.07 -47.56
CA ALA A 44 23.91 32.46 -48.05
C ALA A 44 22.69 31.66 -47.51
N GLY A 45 21.64 32.24 -46.95
CA GLY A 45 21.14 33.61 -46.99
C GLY A 45 19.66 33.57 -47.40
N ARG A 46 18.75 33.93 -46.49
CA ARG A 46 17.53 34.72 -46.76
C ARG A 46 16.75 35.00 -45.48
N ALA A 47 16.51 36.28 -45.27
CA ALA A 47 15.77 36.88 -44.17
C ALA A 47 14.30 37.15 -44.55
N LYS A 48 13.54 37.57 -43.51
CA LYS A 48 12.20 38.19 -43.45
C LYS A 48 11.04 37.18 -43.29
N HIS A 49 10.10 37.32 -42.36
CA HIS A 49 9.52 38.53 -41.74
C HIS A 49 9.03 38.26 -40.29
N GLU A 50 9.13 39.29 -39.45
CA GLU A 50 8.56 39.41 -38.09
C GLU A 50 7.02 39.47 -38.08
N LEU A 51 6.38 39.04 -36.97
CA LEU A 51 5.54 39.90 -36.10
C LEU A 51 4.86 39.16 -34.91
N ARG A 52 4.95 39.81 -33.73
CA ARG A 52 4.08 39.75 -32.52
C ARG A 52 4.20 38.49 -31.61
N GLY A 53 4.31 38.61 -30.29
CA GLY A 53 4.35 39.78 -29.41
C GLY A 53 4.82 39.39 -27.99
N GLN A 54 5.59 40.29 -27.38
CA GLN A 54 6.10 40.15 -26.00
C GLN A 54 5.05 40.63 -24.99
N VAL A 55 4.75 39.76 -24.03
CA VAL A 55 4.02 40.10 -22.81
C VAL A 55 4.95 40.84 -21.86
N ARG A 56 4.57 42.06 -21.49
CA ARG A 56 5.22 42.88 -20.47
C ARG A 56 4.86 42.35 -19.09
N THR A 57 5.88 42.18 -18.26
CA THR A 57 5.78 42.00 -16.81
C THR A 57 5.32 43.31 -16.16
N ALA A 58 4.25 43.25 -15.37
CA ALA A 58 3.77 44.35 -14.54
C ALA A 58 4.05 44.02 -13.07
N SER A 59 4.96 44.79 -12.48
CA SER A 59 5.23 44.91 -11.06
C SER A 59 4.15 45.75 -10.40
N VAL A 60 3.50 45.22 -9.36
CA VAL A 60 2.60 45.97 -8.48
C VAL A 60 3.35 46.31 -7.20
N LEU A 61 3.57 47.61 -6.99
CA LEU A 61 4.01 48.21 -5.73
C LEU A 61 2.85 49.03 -5.18
N SER A 62 2.31 48.64 -4.02
CA SER A 62 1.75 49.60 -3.06
C SER A 62 1.62 48.96 -1.68
N ALA A 63 2.53 49.28 -0.77
CA ALA A 63 2.24 49.38 0.66
C ALA A 63 3.41 50.11 1.34
N GLY A 64 3.16 51.36 1.71
CA GLY A 64 3.97 52.08 2.69
C GLY A 64 3.06 52.51 3.83
N VAL A 65 3.43 52.13 5.05
CA VAL A 65 3.64 52.99 6.24
C VAL A 65 3.80 52.07 7.47
N PRO A 66 4.83 52.26 8.32
CA PRO A 66 5.20 51.32 9.37
C PRO A 66 4.70 51.75 10.77
N HIS A 67 4.46 50.77 11.65
CA HIS A 67 4.50 51.00 13.10
C HIS A 67 5.36 49.94 13.79
N ARG A 68 6.48 50.40 14.36
CA ARG A 68 7.25 49.71 15.40
C ARG A 68 6.49 49.84 16.73
N CYS A 69 6.47 48.78 17.55
CA CYS A 69 7.01 48.88 18.90
C CYS A 69 7.17 47.52 19.58
N ALA A 70 8.21 47.47 20.40
CA ALA A 70 8.82 46.31 21.02
C ALA A 70 8.09 45.79 22.27
N ALA A 71 8.41 44.55 22.60
CA ALA A 71 8.06 43.84 23.82
C ALA A 71 8.50 44.57 25.11
N ARG A 72 7.67 44.47 26.15
CA ARG A 72 8.07 44.63 27.55
C ARG A 72 7.31 43.65 28.44
N GLN A 73 8.08 42.79 29.11
CA GLN A 73 7.72 42.00 30.28
C GLN A 73 7.44 42.89 31.49
N ILE A 74 6.34 42.68 32.22
CA ILE A 74 6.21 42.85 33.68
C ILE A 74 5.11 41.87 34.16
N GLY A 75 5.37 41.13 35.25
CA GLY A 75 4.46 40.13 35.81
C GLY A 75 3.65 40.57 37.03
N LYS A 76 3.18 39.53 37.75
CA LYS A 76 2.58 39.44 39.10
C LYS A 76 1.04 39.45 39.24
N ASP A 77 0.56 38.26 39.64
CA ASP A 77 -0.19 37.95 40.87
C ASP A 77 -1.66 38.35 41.07
N LEU A 78 -2.46 37.28 41.31
CA LEU A 78 -3.51 37.09 42.33
C LEU A 78 -4.79 37.96 42.30
N HIS A 79 -5.95 37.33 42.05
CA HIS A 79 -6.92 36.98 43.11
C HIS A 79 -8.21 36.30 42.59
N HIS A 80 -8.74 35.42 43.46
CA HIS A 80 -10.04 34.75 43.47
C HIS A 80 -11.26 35.56 43.01
N TYR A 81 -12.22 34.89 42.37
CA TYR A 81 -13.64 34.94 42.77
C TYR A 81 -14.40 33.66 42.36
N ARG A 82 -15.05 33.01 43.34
CA ARG A 82 -16.17 32.06 43.18
C ARG A 82 -17.47 32.87 43.20
N ASN A 83 -18.43 32.59 42.30
CA ASN A 83 -19.80 32.17 42.63
C ASN A 83 -20.78 32.22 41.45
N HIS A 84 -21.52 31.11 41.32
CA HIS A 84 -22.94 30.93 40.97
C HIS A 84 -23.60 31.66 39.77
N ALA A 85 -24.05 30.80 38.85
CA ALA A 85 -25.42 30.69 38.30
C ALA A 85 -26.05 31.89 37.56
N CYS A 86 -26.28 31.71 36.25
CA CYS A 86 -27.61 31.78 35.64
C CYS A 86 -27.56 31.32 34.17
N CYS A 87 -28.44 30.38 33.82
CA CYS A 87 -28.86 30.10 32.44
C CYS A 87 -29.74 31.28 31.95
N PRO A 88 -29.79 31.59 30.64
CA PRO A 88 -30.84 30.97 29.84
C PRO A 88 -30.49 30.70 28.34
N VAL A 89 -30.96 29.54 27.86
CA VAL A 89 -31.85 29.38 26.67
C VAL A 89 -31.31 29.63 25.23
N ILE A 90 -31.26 28.50 24.49
CA ILE A 90 -31.55 28.28 23.05
C ILE A 90 -30.53 28.74 21.99
N ALA A 91 -29.87 27.75 21.36
CA ALA A 91 -29.96 27.53 19.91
C ALA A 91 -29.55 26.08 19.56
N MET A 92 -30.53 25.30 19.10
CA MET A 92 -30.35 23.96 18.53
C MET A 92 -29.56 24.03 17.20
N ALA A 93 -28.54 23.19 17.06
CA ALA A 93 -28.03 22.76 15.76
C ALA A 93 -27.99 21.22 15.75
N ARG A 94 -29.13 20.60 15.42
CA ARG A 94 -29.16 19.20 14.99
C ARG A 94 -28.71 19.17 13.53
N ARG A 95 -27.52 18.63 13.26
CA ARG A 95 -27.15 18.19 11.91
C ARG A 95 -27.71 16.79 11.67
N SER A 96 -28.42 16.66 10.56
CA SER A 96 -29.16 15.50 10.13
C SER A 96 -28.23 14.32 9.81
N LEU A 97 -28.47 13.18 10.46
CA LEU A 97 -28.02 11.87 10.01
C LEU A 97 -28.91 11.42 8.84
N THR A 98 -28.38 11.42 7.63
CA THR A 98 -29.06 10.83 6.47
C THR A 98 -28.90 9.32 6.50
N ARG A 99 -29.90 8.64 7.07
CA ARG A 99 -30.12 7.20 6.88
C ARG A 99 -30.72 7.03 5.49
N VAL A 100 -29.99 6.43 4.56
CA VAL A 100 -30.57 5.99 3.28
C VAL A 100 -31.13 4.59 3.51
N THR A 101 -32.44 4.51 3.75
CA THR A 101 -33.21 3.27 3.65
C THR A 101 -34.10 3.39 2.42
N SER A 102 -33.78 2.67 1.35
CA SER A 102 -34.66 2.53 0.19
C SER A 102 -35.49 1.25 0.36
N GLU A 103 -36.69 1.39 0.94
CA GLU A 103 -37.80 0.48 0.65
C GLU A 103 -38.47 0.99 -0.63
N GLY A 104 -38.36 0.22 -1.71
CA GLY A 104 -38.96 0.55 -2.99
C GLY A 104 -39.06 -0.69 -3.87
N LEU A 105 -40.29 -1.20 -4.01
CA LEU A 105 -40.70 -2.37 -4.78
C LEU A 105 -40.00 -2.50 -6.15
N PHE A 106 -39.27 -3.59 -6.35
CA PHE A 106 -39.03 -4.17 -7.67
C PHE A 106 -39.47 -5.63 -7.66
N ARG A 107 -40.65 -5.91 -8.23
CA ARG A 107 -41.09 -7.28 -8.52
C ARG A 107 -40.45 -7.71 -9.85
N SER A 108 -39.32 -8.41 -9.80
CA SER A 108 -38.86 -9.22 -10.93
C SER A 108 -39.43 -10.63 -10.81
N ARG A 109 -40.16 -11.07 -11.83
CA ARG A 109 -40.68 -12.43 -11.93
C ARG A 109 -39.52 -13.35 -12.35
N PHE A 110 -38.97 -14.12 -11.41
CA PHE A 110 -38.19 -15.31 -11.73
C PHE A 110 -39.13 -16.51 -11.80
N ARG A 111 -39.18 -17.16 -12.99
CA ARG A 111 -39.60 -18.55 -13.11
C ARG A 111 -38.35 -19.40 -13.03
N HIS A 112 -38.17 -20.19 -11.98
CA HIS A 112 -37.44 -21.46 -12.08
C HIS A 112 -38.02 -22.50 -11.13
N ALA A 113 -38.09 -23.71 -11.66
CA ALA A 113 -38.55 -24.92 -10.99
C ALA A 113 -37.61 -25.29 -9.84
N GLY A 114 -38.18 -25.94 -8.82
CA GLY A 114 -37.66 -25.96 -7.46
C GLY A 114 -36.34 -26.68 -7.22
N ALA A 115 -35.63 -26.23 -6.18
CA ALA A 115 -35.05 -27.06 -5.13
C ALA A 115 -34.54 -26.19 -3.97
N ARG A 116 -34.99 -26.55 -2.76
CA ARG A 116 -34.49 -26.33 -1.38
C ARG A 116 -33.42 -25.25 -1.10
N GLY A 117 -33.73 -24.37 -0.14
CA GLY A 117 -32.91 -23.24 0.28
C GLY A 117 -31.63 -23.60 1.05
N CYS A 118 -30.65 -22.70 0.93
CA CYS A 118 -29.40 -22.69 1.67
C CYS A 118 -29.16 -21.28 2.25
N ASP A 119 -28.75 -21.27 3.51
CA ASP A 119 -28.39 -20.11 4.35
C ASP A 119 -26.90 -19.74 4.09
N PRO A 120 -26.51 -18.46 3.88
CA PRO A 120 -25.17 -18.12 3.38
C PRO A 120 -24.15 -17.76 4.50
N ALA A 121 -24.12 -18.51 5.60
CA ALA A 121 -23.19 -18.30 6.70
C ALA A 121 -22.58 -19.62 7.20
N ASN A 122 -21.61 -20.13 6.44
CA ASN A 122 -20.64 -21.20 6.72
C ASN A 122 -20.48 -22.09 5.48
N GLN A 123 -19.61 -21.68 4.57
CA GLN A 123 -18.92 -22.63 3.72
C GLN A 123 -17.46 -22.63 4.15
N GLU A 124 -17.07 -23.67 4.90
CA GLU A 124 -15.67 -24.08 4.99
C GLU A 124 -15.16 -24.34 3.57
N LEU A 125 -14.44 -23.36 3.02
CA LEU A 125 -13.74 -23.51 1.76
C LEU A 125 -12.51 -24.40 2.00
N SER A 126 -12.72 -25.72 1.92
CA SER A 126 -11.63 -26.69 1.84
C SER A 126 -10.91 -26.51 0.50
N MET A 127 -9.72 -25.90 0.52
CA MET A 127 -8.81 -25.88 -0.63
C MET A 127 -8.14 -27.25 -0.76
N ASP A 128 -8.79 -28.16 -1.47
CA ASP A 128 -8.09 -29.32 -1.98
C ASP A 128 -7.16 -28.84 -3.13
N SER A 129 -5.86 -29.06 -2.99
CA SER A 129 -4.81 -28.57 -3.91
C SER A 129 -4.77 -29.31 -5.26
N SER A 130 -5.89 -29.89 -5.70
CA SER A 130 -5.95 -30.87 -6.78
C SER A 130 -6.90 -30.48 -7.93
N ALA A 131 -6.82 -29.23 -8.42
CA ALA A 131 -7.35 -28.94 -9.75
C ALA A 131 -6.68 -27.71 -10.39
N ALA A 132 -5.49 -27.89 -10.95
CA ALA A 132 -5.07 -27.05 -12.07
C ALA A 132 -6.04 -27.36 -13.24
N SER A 133 -7.12 -26.58 -13.36
CA SER A 133 -8.05 -26.71 -14.48
C SER A 133 -7.38 -26.19 -15.74
N SER A 134 -7.11 -27.08 -16.69
CA SER A 134 -6.66 -26.74 -18.04
C SER A 134 -7.80 -26.22 -18.94
N THR A 135 -9.04 -26.20 -18.44
CA THR A 135 -10.19 -25.69 -19.20
C THR A 135 -10.40 -24.22 -18.88
N PRO A 136 -10.47 -23.33 -19.89
CA PRO A 136 -10.73 -21.92 -19.69
C PRO A 136 -12.08 -21.69 -18.98
N VAL A 137 -12.07 -20.94 -17.88
CA VAL A 137 -13.27 -20.56 -17.13
C VAL A 137 -13.72 -19.18 -17.60
N ARG A 138 -15.00 -19.04 -17.96
CA ARG A 138 -15.59 -17.75 -18.32
C ARG A 138 -16.49 -17.26 -17.19
N LEU A 139 -16.28 -16.01 -16.78
CA LEU A 139 -17.06 -15.34 -15.76
C LEU A 139 -17.64 -14.04 -16.33
N ARG A 140 -18.78 -13.61 -15.80
CA ARG A 140 -19.42 -12.35 -16.16
C ARG A 140 -19.99 -11.67 -14.93
N ALA A 141 -19.88 -10.35 -14.86
CA ALA A 141 -20.58 -9.52 -13.90
C ALA A 141 -21.28 -8.36 -14.61
N ASP A 142 -22.57 -8.20 -14.35
CA ASP A 142 -23.34 -7.04 -14.79
C ASP A 142 -23.30 -5.98 -13.70
N LEU A 143 -22.61 -4.87 -13.99
CA LEU A 143 -22.45 -3.70 -13.11
C LEU A 143 -23.38 -2.57 -13.59
N LEU A 144 -23.55 -1.52 -12.80
CA LEU A 144 -24.39 -0.38 -13.18
C LEU A 144 -23.85 0.31 -14.44
N ARG A 145 -22.52 0.41 -14.58
CA ARG A 145 -21.87 1.09 -15.72
C ARG A 145 -21.55 0.17 -16.90
N GLY A 146 -22.01 -1.09 -16.91
CA GLY A 146 -21.75 -2.02 -18.01
C GLY A 146 -21.47 -3.45 -17.57
N SER A 147 -21.12 -4.31 -18.53
CA SER A 147 -20.86 -5.73 -18.28
C SER A 147 -19.35 -6.04 -18.37
N LEU A 148 -18.82 -6.68 -17.33
CA LEU A 148 -17.45 -7.18 -17.30
C LEU A 148 -17.43 -8.67 -17.68
N ASN A 149 -16.76 -9.00 -18.77
CA ASN A 149 -16.56 -10.39 -19.24
C ASN A 149 -15.11 -10.80 -18.98
N VAL A 150 -14.89 -11.93 -18.32
CA VAL A 150 -13.56 -12.43 -17.93
C VAL A 150 -13.36 -13.84 -18.45
N SER A 151 -12.17 -14.09 -19.01
CA SER A 151 -11.71 -15.43 -19.37
C SER A 151 -10.45 -15.76 -18.58
N VAL A 152 -10.52 -16.79 -17.74
CA VAL A 152 -9.39 -17.32 -16.99
C VAL A 152 -8.75 -18.44 -17.80
N ASN A 153 -7.46 -18.29 -18.10
CA ASN A 153 -6.70 -19.20 -18.95
C ASN A 153 -5.85 -20.18 -18.13
N ALA A 154 -5.31 -19.74 -17.00
CA ALA A 154 -4.55 -20.57 -16.08
C ALA A 154 -4.79 -20.11 -14.64
N SER A 155 -4.85 -21.03 -13.70
CA SER A 155 -4.96 -20.69 -12.29
C SER A 155 -4.43 -21.80 -11.38
N THR A 156 -3.78 -21.42 -10.29
CA THR A 156 -3.39 -22.34 -9.21
C THR A 156 -4.46 -22.46 -8.12
N ILE A 157 -5.44 -21.56 -8.12
CA ILE A 157 -6.54 -21.49 -7.15
C ILE A 157 -7.87 -21.32 -7.92
N ALA A 158 -8.98 -21.85 -7.41
CA ALA A 158 -10.28 -21.60 -8.04
C ALA A 158 -10.53 -20.07 -8.17
N PRO A 159 -10.95 -19.56 -9.33
CA PRO A 159 -11.14 -18.11 -9.53
C PRO A 159 -12.01 -17.45 -8.46
N ASP A 160 -13.12 -18.10 -8.08
CA ASP A 160 -14.04 -17.62 -7.05
C ASP A 160 -13.43 -17.64 -5.63
N SER A 161 -12.35 -18.38 -5.39
CA SER A 161 -11.62 -18.30 -4.12
C SER A 161 -10.58 -17.17 -4.12
N LEU A 162 -10.18 -16.66 -5.29
CA LEU A 162 -9.13 -15.64 -5.41
C LEU A 162 -9.70 -14.22 -5.54
N PHE A 163 -10.71 -14.02 -6.38
CA PHE A 163 -11.26 -12.68 -6.63
C PHE A 163 -12.76 -12.68 -6.92
N GLY A 164 -13.44 -11.60 -6.52
CA GLY A 164 -14.80 -11.26 -6.91
C GLY A 164 -14.85 -9.98 -7.75
N PHE A 165 -16.07 -9.49 -7.99
CA PHE A 165 -16.31 -8.26 -8.76
C PHE A 165 -16.90 -7.19 -7.86
N ALA A 166 -16.60 -5.93 -8.16
CA ALA A 166 -17.30 -4.78 -7.60
C ALA A 166 -17.26 -3.61 -8.57
N GLU A 167 -18.09 -2.61 -8.29
CA GLU A 167 -18.13 -1.36 -9.02
C GLU A 167 -17.39 -0.27 -8.26
N ARG A 168 -16.51 0.46 -8.96
CA ARG A 168 -15.80 1.61 -8.40
C ARG A 168 -16.66 2.85 -8.53
N ARG A 169 -16.62 3.71 -7.51
CA ARG A 169 -17.10 5.09 -7.62
C ARG A 169 -16.03 5.97 -8.25
N ASN A 170 -15.75 5.71 -9.52
CA ASN A 170 -14.69 6.37 -10.27
C ASN A 170 -15.14 6.56 -11.73
N PRO A 171 -15.08 7.78 -12.28
CA PRO A 171 -15.51 8.05 -13.66
C PRO A 171 -14.62 7.37 -14.71
N LYS A 172 -13.30 7.22 -14.44
CA LYS A 172 -12.33 6.67 -15.40
C LYS A 172 -12.28 5.14 -15.44
N ARG A 173 -12.62 4.46 -14.35
CA ARG A 173 -12.57 2.98 -14.24
C ARG A 173 -13.80 2.48 -13.50
N ALA A 174 -14.67 1.76 -14.20
CA ALA A 174 -15.97 1.34 -13.69
C ALA A 174 -15.91 0.18 -12.70
N PHE A 175 -14.99 -0.76 -12.90
CA PHE A 175 -15.00 -2.03 -12.19
C PHE A 175 -13.73 -2.25 -11.35
N LEU A 176 -13.82 -3.24 -10.48
CA LEU A 176 -12.76 -3.71 -9.61
C LEU A 176 -12.79 -5.24 -9.51
N PHE A 177 -11.62 -5.86 -9.61
CA PHE A 177 -11.40 -7.22 -9.12
C PHE A 177 -11.15 -7.18 -7.61
N VAL A 178 -12.07 -7.71 -6.83
CA VAL A 178 -11.99 -7.68 -5.36
C VAL A 178 -11.25 -8.91 -4.87
N SER A 179 -10.00 -8.76 -4.43
CA SER A 179 -9.25 -9.88 -3.84
C SER A 179 -9.95 -10.44 -2.59
N ARG A 180 -10.08 -11.77 -2.55
CA ARG A 180 -10.57 -12.53 -1.39
C ARG A 180 -9.46 -13.02 -0.47
N VAL A 181 -8.20 -12.67 -0.76
CA VAL A 181 -7.02 -13.18 -0.05
C VAL A 181 -6.10 -12.08 0.51
N LEU A 182 -6.49 -10.81 0.41
CA LEU A 182 -5.65 -9.67 0.85
C LEU A 182 -6.11 -8.96 2.12
N GLY A 183 -7.34 -9.14 2.56
CA GLY A 183 -7.86 -8.37 3.69
C GLY A 183 -8.06 -6.88 3.38
N ARG A 184 -8.17 -6.46 2.11
CA ARG A 184 -8.38 -5.04 1.77
C ARG A 184 -9.85 -4.63 1.77
N HIS A 185 -10.70 -5.42 1.13
CA HIS A 185 -12.12 -5.11 0.96
C HIS A 185 -13.03 -6.16 1.61
N ILE A 186 -12.48 -7.33 1.93
CA ILE A 186 -13.17 -8.45 2.56
C ILE A 186 -12.27 -8.85 3.74
N PRO A 187 -12.79 -9.02 4.97
CA PRO A 187 -12.01 -9.60 6.06
C PRO A 187 -11.55 -11.03 5.72
N VAL A 188 -10.27 -11.32 5.88
CA VAL A 188 -9.67 -12.62 5.49
C VAL A 188 -8.97 -13.26 6.68
N ARG A 189 -9.03 -14.59 6.80
CA ARG A 189 -8.23 -15.33 7.78
C ARG A 189 -6.73 -15.12 7.56
N PRO A 190 -5.93 -14.83 8.60
CA PRO A 190 -4.48 -14.65 8.46
C PRO A 190 -3.78 -15.85 7.78
N SER A 191 -4.18 -17.07 8.14
CA SER A 191 -3.72 -18.33 7.51
C SER A 191 -3.94 -18.39 6.00
N LEU A 192 -5.08 -17.90 5.49
CA LEU A 192 -5.38 -17.87 4.05
C LEU A 192 -4.54 -16.81 3.31
N MET A 193 -4.35 -15.63 3.93
CA MET A 193 -3.45 -14.61 3.39
C MET A 193 -2.02 -15.14 3.33
N LEU A 194 -1.54 -15.75 4.42
CA LEU A 194 -0.20 -16.36 4.50
C LEU A 194 0.02 -17.40 3.41
N LYS A 195 -0.95 -18.30 3.22
CA LYS A 195 -0.89 -19.30 2.16
C LYS A 195 -0.73 -18.65 0.78
N SER A 196 -1.52 -17.60 0.51
CA SER A 196 -1.46 -16.90 -0.78
C SER A 196 -0.11 -16.21 -1.01
N PHE A 197 0.48 -15.63 0.05
CA PHE A 197 1.82 -15.04 0.00
C PHE A 197 2.90 -16.08 -0.31
N GLN A 198 2.81 -17.24 0.34
CA GLN A 198 3.71 -18.37 0.12
C GLN A 198 3.56 -18.94 -1.29
N ASP A 199 2.34 -19.24 -1.72
CA ASP A 199 2.05 -19.80 -3.05
C ASP A 199 2.61 -18.89 -4.16
N LEU A 200 2.48 -17.57 -3.99
CA LEU A 200 3.00 -16.61 -4.94
C LEU A 200 4.53 -16.49 -4.87
N ALA A 201 5.13 -16.47 -3.67
CA ALA A 201 6.58 -16.46 -3.50
C ALA A 201 7.27 -17.70 -4.08
N HIS A 202 6.67 -18.88 -3.99
CA HIS A 202 7.20 -20.12 -4.58
C HIS A 202 7.26 -20.10 -6.11
N LYS A 203 6.56 -19.17 -6.77
CA LYS A 203 6.65 -18.99 -8.22
C LYS A 203 7.82 -18.10 -8.64
N ILE A 204 8.39 -17.33 -7.71
CA ILE A 204 9.57 -16.50 -7.99
C ILE A 204 10.78 -17.44 -8.17
N PRO A 205 11.60 -17.27 -9.22
CA PRO A 205 12.81 -18.08 -9.41
C PRO A 205 13.72 -18.03 -8.18
N ALA A 206 14.16 -19.20 -7.71
CA ALA A 206 15.03 -19.31 -6.54
C ALA A 206 16.48 -18.87 -6.83
N ASP A 207 16.89 -18.91 -8.09
CA ASP A 207 18.24 -18.65 -8.58
C ASP A 207 18.47 -17.20 -9.04
N LEU A 208 17.60 -16.25 -8.65
CA LEU A 208 17.77 -14.84 -8.98
C LEU A 208 19.13 -14.30 -8.49
N PRO A 209 19.91 -13.61 -9.35
CA PRO A 209 21.18 -13.02 -8.98
C PRO A 209 20.98 -11.98 -7.86
N GLY A 210 21.72 -12.17 -6.78
CA GLY A 210 21.67 -11.32 -5.59
C GLY A 210 22.56 -10.07 -5.68
N PRO A 211 22.30 -9.03 -4.88
CA PRO A 211 21.16 -8.89 -3.98
C PRO A 211 19.81 -8.76 -4.71
N VAL A 212 18.73 -9.20 -4.07
CA VAL A 212 17.36 -9.11 -4.60
C VAL A 212 16.63 -7.99 -3.89
N LEU A 213 16.11 -7.04 -4.65
CA LEU A 213 15.23 -5.99 -4.16
C LEU A 213 13.78 -6.39 -4.42
N VAL A 214 12.98 -6.56 -3.37
CA VAL A 214 11.54 -6.79 -3.44
C VAL A 214 10.83 -5.46 -3.13
N ILE A 215 9.95 -5.01 -4.02
CA ILE A 215 9.16 -3.79 -3.84
C ILE A 215 7.67 -4.12 -3.82
N GLY A 216 7.01 -3.88 -2.69
CA GLY A 216 5.55 -3.92 -2.57
C GLY A 216 4.91 -2.60 -2.99
N MET A 217 3.82 -2.68 -3.76
CA MET A 217 3.11 -1.50 -4.24
C MET A 217 2.05 -1.02 -3.23
N ALA A 218 2.17 0.23 -2.78
CA ALA A 218 1.09 0.87 -2.05
C ALA A 218 -0.14 1.08 -2.95
N GLU A 219 -1.35 1.11 -2.40
CA GLU A 219 -1.67 0.76 -1.02
C GLU A 219 -1.97 -0.74 -0.89
N THR A 220 -2.67 -1.30 -1.87
CA THR A 220 -3.29 -2.64 -1.80
C THR A 220 -2.28 -3.76 -1.58
N ALA A 221 -1.13 -3.71 -2.25
CA ALA A 221 -0.15 -4.78 -2.23
C ALA A 221 0.96 -4.60 -1.19
N VAL A 222 0.83 -3.64 -0.26
CA VAL A 222 1.76 -3.48 0.86
C VAL A 222 1.91 -4.76 1.68
N GLY A 223 0.78 -5.32 2.15
CA GLY A 223 0.79 -6.55 2.95
C GLY A 223 1.24 -7.76 2.12
N LEU A 224 0.84 -7.80 0.85
CA LEU A 224 1.23 -8.84 -0.10
C LEU A 224 2.75 -8.85 -0.33
N GLY A 225 3.34 -7.69 -0.60
CA GLY A 225 4.77 -7.52 -0.84
C GLY A 225 5.61 -7.96 0.36
N ALA A 226 5.24 -7.52 1.56
CA ALA A 226 5.93 -7.92 2.78
C ALA A 226 5.78 -9.43 3.07
N GLY A 227 4.60 -10.00 2.81
CA GLY A 227 4.36 -11.44 2.91
C GLY A 227 5.16 -12.28 1.93
N VAL A 228 5.19 -11.87 0.67
CA VAL A 228 6.00 -12.50 -0.39
C VAL A 228 7.48 -12.41 -0.05
N HIS A 229 7.96 -11.24 0.39
CA HIS A 229 9.34 -11.08 0.85
C HIS A 229 9.67 -12.01 2.01
N ARG A 230 8.83 -12.06 3.06
CA ARG A 230 9.02 -12.96 4.21
C ARG A 230 9.12 -14.43 3.78
N ALA A 231 8.31 -14.87 2.83
CA ALA A 231 8.36 -16.23 2.32
C ALA A 231 9.59 -16.49 1.44
N TYR A 232 9.94 -15.55 0.57
CA TYR A 232 11.06 -15.67 -0.36
C TYR A 232 12.43 -15.61 0.35
N SER A 233 12.59 -14.74 1.35
CA SER A 233 13.83 -14.56 2.12
C SER A 233 14.11 -15.72 3.09
N ALA A 234 13.17 -16.64 3.31
CA ALA A 234 13.37 -17.78 4.20
C ALA A 234 14.55 -18.68 3.79
N THR A 235 14.96 -18.63 2.52
CA THR A 235 16.07 -19.44 1.98
C THR A 235 17.29 -18.60 1.54
N ARG A 236 17.25 -17.27 1.70
CA ARG A 236 18.33 -16.37 1.28
C ARG A 236 18.39 -15.08 2.11
N ALA A 237 19.60 -14.67 2.48
CA ALA A 237 19.82 -13.52 3.36
C ALA A 237 19.97 -12.17 2.63
N ASP A 238 20.08 -12.20 1.30
CA ASP A 238 20.37 -11.04 0.44
C ASP A 238 19.10 -10.48 -0.24
N ALA A 239 17.94 -10.65 0.40
CA ALA A 239 16.66 -10.12 -0.07
C ALA A 239 16.23 -8.91 0.77
N LEU A 240 16.24 -7.72 0.16
CA LEU A 240 15.80 -6.47 0.76
C LEU A 240 14.34 -6.20 0.39
N TYR A 241 13.53 -5.80 1.37
CA TYR A 241 12.18 -5.30 1.11
C TYR A 241 12.12 -3.78 1.17
N LEU A 242 11.49 -3.19 0.16
CA LEU A 242 11.01 -1.82 0.17
C LEU A 242 9.51 -1.79 -0.14
N VAL A 243 8.84 -0.72 0.26
CA VAL A 243 7.46 -0.46 -0.11
C VAL A 243 7.35 0.92 -0.74
N SER A 244 6.58 1.04 -1.81
CA SER A 244 6.18 2.38 -2.25
C SER A 244 5.19 2.99 -1.27
N THR A 245 5.14 4.30 -1.18
CA THR A 245 4.26 4.99 -0.22
C THR A 245 3.72 6.27 -0.81
N ARG A 246 2.54 6.68 -0.35
CA ARG A 246 1.97 8.01 -0.61
C ARG A 246 2.24 9.00 0.52
N HIS A 247 3.01 8.59 1.53
CA HIS A 247 3.30 9.40 2.71
C HIS A 247 4.78 9.79 2.73
N PRO A 248 5.10 11.09 2.69
CA PRO A 248 6.45 11.57 2.96
C PRO A 248 6.87 11.22 4.38
N THR A 249 8.08 10.68 4.55
CA THR A 249 8.70 10.38 5.85
C THR A 249 9.63 11.50 6.33
N GLY A 250 9.92 12.48 5.46
CA GLY A 250 10.95 13.50 5.69
C GLY A 250 12.37 13.06 5.32
N THR A 251 12.56 11.83 4.83
CA THR A 251 13.86 11.34 4.33
C THR A 251 14.06 11.62 2.84
N ASP A 252 15.30 11.44 2.37
CA ASP A 252 15.63 11.54 0.96
C ASP A 252 14.83 10.53 0.13
N LEU A 253 14.36 10.99 -1.03
CA LEU A 253 13.67 10.14 -2.00
C LEU A 253 14.67 9.57 -2.99
N PHE A 254 14.52 8.28 -3.28
CA PHE A 254 15.24 7.65 -4.37
C PHE A 254 14.52 7.87 -5.71
N ALA A 255 13.23 7.57 -5.76
CA ALA A 255 12.45 7.70 -6.98
C ALA A 255 11.03 8.19 -6.70
N ARG A 256 10.42 8.77 -7.74
CA ARG A 256 8.99 9.09 -7.79
C ARG A 256 8.43 8.54 -9.09
N PHE A 257 7.22 8.00 -9.08
CA PHE A 257 6.51 7.66 -10.31
C PHE A 257 5.01 7.85 -10.14
N GLU A 258 4.32 8.03 -11.27
CA GLU A 258 2.89 8.24 -11.34
C GLU A 258 2.20 7.03 -11.99
N GLU A 259 1.04 6.64 -11.46
CA GLU A 259 0.20 5.63 -12.09
C GLU A 259 -0.86 6.29 -12.98
N GLU A 260 -0.96 5.89 -14.24
CA GLU A 260 -1.89 6.49 -15.21
C GLU A 260 -3.38 6.27 -14.86
N HIS A 261 -3.69 5.29 -13.99
CA HIS A 261 -5.05 4.84 -13.69
C HIS A 261 -5.50 5.10 -12.25
N SER A 262 -4.62 5.64 -11.38
CA SER A 262 -4.95 5.99 -10.00
C SER A 262 -5.04 7.50 -9.85
N HIS A 263 -6.03 7.99 -9.09
CA HIS A 263 -6.24 9.43 -8.88
C HIS A 263 -5.31 10.00 -7.79
N ALA A 264 -4.47 9.16 -7.16
CA ALA A 264 -3.45 9.55 -6.19
C ALA A 264 -2.08 9.48 -6.87
N SER A 265 -1.66 10.61 -7.41
CA SER A 265 -0.81 10.65 -8.61
C SER A 265 0.68 10.42 -8.39
N ALA A 266 1.18 10.25 -7.16
CA ALA A 266 2.60 10.00 -6.94
C ALA A 266 2.86 8.90 -5.90
N HIS A 267 3.61 7.90 -6.31
CA HIS A 267 4.25 6.95 -5.42
C HIS A 267 5.68 7.39 -5.13
N LEU A 268 6.04 7.35 -3.86
CA LEU A 268 7.36 7.67 -3.35
C LEU A 268 8.11 6.38 -3.06
N ILE A 269 9.36 6.30 -3.51
CA ILE A 269 10.34 5.32 -3.04
C ILE A 269 11.39 6.10 -2.25
N HIS A 270 11.48 5.84 -0.94
CA HIS A 270 12.48 6.49 -0.10
C HIS A 270 13.84 5.79 -0.24
N LEU A 271 14.91 6.57 -0.10
CA LEU A 271 16.25 6.04 -0.04
C LEU A 271 16.49 5.52 1.39
N PRO A 272 16.90 4.25 1.59
CA PRO A 272 17.24 3.72 2.90
C PRO A 272 18.23 4.62 3.65
N THR A 273 17.95 4.86 4.93
CA THR A 273 18.83 5.66 5.80
C THR A 273 19.98 4.83 6.36
N ASP A 274 19.75 3.53 6.56
CA ASP A 274 20.80 2.58 6.94
C ASP A 274 21.79 2.38 5.77
N PRO A 275 23.10 2.60 5.97
CA PRO A 275 24.09 2.49 4.90
C PRO A 275 24.20 1.09 4.28
N ALA A 276 24.02 0.02 5.06
CA ALA A 276 24.10 -1.35 4.56
C ALA A 276 22.88 -1.71 3.71
N LEU A 277 21.68 -1.29 4.13
CA LEU A 277 20.47 -1.49 3.35
C LEU A 277 20.49 -0.65 2.06
N ARG A 278 21.02 0.58 2.14
CA ARG A 278 21.23 1.44 0.97
C ARG A 278 22.20 0.81 -0.02
N ASP A 279 23.32 0.29 0.46
CA ASP A 279 24.30 -0.41 -0.39
C ASP A 279 23.66 -1.65 -1.04
N MET A 280 22.89 -2.44 -0.29
CA MET A 280 22.17 -3.59 -0.84
C MET A 280 21.17 -3.18 -1.93
N MET A 281 20.41 -2.11 -1.72
CA MET A 281 19.47 -1.56 -2.69
C MET A 281 20.17 -1.12 -3.98
N LEU A 282 21.19 -0.27 -3.88
CA LEU A 282 21.90 0.28 -5.04
C LEU A 282 22.71 -0.77 -5.80
N ASN A 283 23.09 -1.86 -5.13
CA ASN A 283 23.78 -2.98 -5.75
C ASN A 283 22.85 -4.13 -6.16
N ALA A 284 21.53 -3.98 -6.05
CA ALA A 284 20.59 -5.04 -6.41
C ALA A 284 20.80 -5.50 -7.86
N ARG A 285 20.86 -6.82 -8.05
CA ARG A 285 21.00 -7.47 -9.36
C ARG A 285 19.69 -8.07 -9.84
N SER A 286 18.73 -8.27 -8.93
CA SER A 286 17.37 -8.65 -9.29
C SER A 286 16.35 -7.73 -8.63
N LEU A 287 15.26 -7.48 -9.37
CA LEU A 287 14.13 -6.71 -8.89
C LEU A 287 12.87 -7.56 -8.92
N VAL A 288 12.18 -7.68 -7.80
CA VAL A 288 10.85 -8.31 -7.69
C VAL A 288 9.84 -7.22 -7.39
N LEU A 289 8.90 -6.98 -8.30
CA LEU A 289 7.82 -6.01 -8.12
C LEU A 289 6.52 -6.74 -7.78
N VAL A 290 5.91 -6.41 -6.65
CA VAL A 290 4.72 -7.09 -6.14
C VAL A 290 3.51 -6.17 -6.15
N ASP A 291 2.45 -6.58 -6.84
CA ASP A 291 1.15 -5.90 -6.86
C ASP A 291 -0.01 -6.90 -6.73
N ASP A 292 -1.25 -6.45 -6.55
CA ASP A 292 -2.41 -7.35 -6.50
C ASP A 292 -2.87 -7.81 -7.90
N GLU A 293 -2.84 -6.90 -8.86
CA GLU A 293 -3.37 -7.08 -10.21
C GLU A 293 -2.45 -6.49 -11.28
N ALA A 294 -2.20 -7.22 -12.37
CA ALA A 294 -1.63 -6.66 -13.60
C ALA A 294 -2.70 -6.52 -14.69
N SER A 295 -2.98 -5.30 -15.16
CA SER A 295 -3.91 -5.05 -16.28
C SER A 295 -3.20 -4.76 -17.59
N THR A 296 -2.54 -3.61 -17.70
CA THR A 296 -1.79 -3.22 -18.92
C THR A 296 -0.28 -3.39 -18.77
N GLY A 297 0.19 -3.76 -17.57
CA GLY A 297 1.62 -3.83 -17.22
C GLY A 297 2.30 -2.47 -17.05
N LYS A 298 1.65 -1.35 -17.42
CA LYS A 298 2.25 -0.01 -17.41
C LYS A 298 2.76 0.42 -16.04
N THR A 299 2.07 0.10 -14.95
CA THR A 299 2.50 0.43 -13.59
C THR A 299 3.89 -0.14 -13.30
N PHE A 300 4.11 -1.44 -13.60
CA PHE A 300 5.42 -2.08 -13.45
C PHE A 300 6.49 -1.47 -14.35
N ILE A 301 6.16 -1.22 -15.62
CA ILE A 301 7.09 -0.64 -16.60
C ILE A 301 7.53 0.77 -16.16
N ASN A 302 6.60 1.59 -15.69
CA ASN A 302 6.87 2.96 -15.26
C ASN A 302 7.68 2.99 -13.95
N LEU A 303 7.35 2.13 -12.98
CA LEU A 303 8.14 1.98 -11.76
C LEU A 303 9.57 1.51 -12.08
N HIS A 304 9.71 0.45 -12.87
CA HIS A 304 11.02 -0.04 -13.29
C HIS A 304 11.86 1.07 -13.94
N ARG A 305 11.26 1.82 -14.89
CA ARG A 305 11.94 2.96 -15.52
C ARG A 305 12.37 4.01 -14.50
N ALA A 306 11.48 4.41 -13.59
CA ALA A 306 11.80 5.40 -12.56
C ALA A 306 12.93 4.95 -11.63
N LEU A 307 13.01 3.65 -11.30
CA LEU A 307 14.08 3.09 -10.48
C LEU A 307 15.42 3.04 -11.21
N VAL A 308 15.42 2.64 -12.49
CA VAL A 308 16.63 2.61 -13.33
C VAL A 308 17.14 4.03 -13.55
N ASP A 309 16.26 4.97 -13.90
CA ASP A 309 16.60 6.38 -14.11
C ASP A 309 17.15 7.04 -12.82
N ALA A 310 16.70 6.59 -11.65
CA ALA A 310 17.20 7.02 -10.35
C ALA A 310 18.56 6.40 -9.96
N GLY A 311 19.01 5.37 -10.66
CA GLY A 311 20.35 4.79 -10.49
C GLY A 311 20.41 3.30 -10.12
N LEU A 312 19.34 2.52 -10.29
CA LEU A 312 19.45 1.04 -10.24
C LEU A 312 20.04 0.49 -11.55
N ASP A 313 21.34 0.67 -11.76
CA ASP A 313 22.04 0.37 -13.01
C ASP A 313 22.62 -1.06 -13.11
N LYS A 314 22.42 -1.89 -12.07
CA LYS A 314 22.97 -3.26 -11.97
C LYS A 314 21.94 -4.38 -12.14
N LEU A 315 20.69 -4.04 -12.48
CA LEU A 315 19.62 -5.02 -12.64
C LEU A 315 19.89 -5.95 -13.83
N GLU A 316 19.89 -7.25 -13.57
CA GLU A 316 20.03 -8.32 -14.56
C GLU A 316 18.71 -9.07 -14.81
N ARG A 317 17.86 -9.13 -13.77
CA ARG A 317 16.57 -9.83 -13.80
C ARG A 317 15.49 -8.98 -13.17
N VAL A 318 14.30 -9.01 -13.76
CA VAL A 318 13.08 -8.40 -13.21
C VAL A 318 11.98 -9.44 -13.15
N VAL A 319 11.29 -9.52 -12.02
CA VAL A 319 10.14 -10.41 -11.83
C VAL A 319 8.96 -9.55 -11.39
N THR A 320 7.84 -9.62 -12.09
CA THR A 320 6.58 -9.07 -11.60
C THR A 320 5.73 -10.18 -11.01
N CYS A 321 5.09 -9.88 -9.89
CA CYS A 321 4.52 -10.85 -8.99
C CYS A 321 3.13 -10.39 -8.59
N VAL A 322 2.08 -11.01 -9.13
CA VAL A 322 0.69 -10.57 -8.92
C VAL A 322 -0.25 -11.71 -8.57
N LEU A 323 -1.35 -11.43 -7.87
CA LEU A 323 -2.38 -12.45 -7.66
C LEU A 323 -3.09 -12.76 -8.97
N THR A 324 -3.48 -11.72 -9.72
CA THR A 324 -4.20 -11.86 -10.99
C THR A 324 -3.51 -11.10 -12.11
N ASP A 325 -3.21 -11.79 -13.21
CA ASP A 325 -2.61 -11.20 -14.40
C ASP A 325 -3.59 -11.22 -15.58
N TRP A 326 -4.02 -10.04 -16.00
CA TRP A 326 -4.88 -9.78 -17.15
C TRP A 326 -4.12 -9.16 -18.32
N SER A 327 -2.79 -9.01 -18.20
CA SER A 327 -1.96 -8.23 -19.11
C SER A 327 -1.51 -8.96 -20.35
N ALA A 328 -1.84 -10.25 -20.47
CA ALA A 328 -1.45 -11.10 -21.58
C ALA A 328 0.06 -11.02 -21.89
N GLY A 329 0.90 -10.94 -20.84
CA GLY A 329 2.35 -10.90 -20.99
C GLY A 329 2.93 -9.51 -21.33
N ALA A 330 2.20 -8.42 -21.05
CA ALA A 330 2.61 -7.06 -21.44
C ALA A 330 3.98 -6.65 -20.88
N VAL A 331 4.31 -7.05 -19.65
CA VAL A 331 5.58 -6.67 -19.01
C VAL A 331 6.75 -7.40 -19.68
N SER A 332 6.67 -8.72 -19.83
CA SER A 332 7.70 -9.48 -20.54
C SER A 332 7.85 -9.03 -21.99
N THR A 333 6.75 -8.65 -22.65
CA THR A 333 6.80 -8.10 -24.02
C THR A 333 7.52 -6.76 -24.06
N SER A 334 7.27 -5.86 -23.11
CA SER A 334 7.86 -4.53 -23.09
C SER A 334 9.30 -4.50 -22.62
N MET A 335 9.67 -5.37 -21.68
CA MET A 335 10.99 -5.37 -21.02
C MET A 335 11.94 -6.45 -21.57
N GLY A 336 11.44 -7.36 -22.40
CA GLY A 336 12.22 -8.40 -23.05
C GLY A 336 12.63 -9.55 -22.10
N ALA A 337 13.64 -10.30 -22.50
CA ALA A 337 14.03 -11.57 -21.87
C ALA A 337 14.50 -11.46 -20.40
N VAL A 338 14.81 -10.25 -19.93
CA VAL A 338 15.18 -9.99 -18.53
C VAL A 338 13.98 -10.00 -17.59
N ALA A 339 12.76 -9.88 -18.12
CA ALA A 339 11.54 -9.76 -17.33
C ALA A 339 10.69 -11.04 -17.35
N GLU A 340 10.32 -11.50 -16.17
CA GLU A 340 9.42 -12.64 -15.95
C GLU A 340 8.15 -12.20 -15.23
N GLN A 341 7.02 -12.82 -15.56
CA GLN A 341 5.73 -12.55 -14.92
C GLN A 341 5.27 -13.82 -14.21
N VAL A 342 5.07 -13.71 -12.90
CA VAL A 342 4.56 -14.78 -12.06
C VAL A 342 3.24 -14.38 -11.45
N SER A 343 2.26 -15.28 -11.51
CA SER A 343 0.95 -15.05 -10.91
C SER A 343 0.26 -16.32 -10.43
N LEU A 344 -0.72 -16.15 -9.55
CA LEU A 344 -1.61 -17.25 -9.14
C LEU A 344 -2.68 -17.52 -10.19
N LEU A 345 -3.11 -16.49 -10.92
CA LEU A 345 -4.11 -16.58 -11.97
C LEU A 345 -3.71 -15.73 -13.18
N GLN A 346 -3.97 -16.25 -14.38
CA GLN A 346 -3.79 -15.57 -15.66
C GLN A 346 -5.07 -15.61 -16.48
N GLY A 347 -5.39 -14.51 -17.14
CA GLY A 347 -6.58 -14.40 -17.97
C GLY A 347 -6.61 -13.16 -18.84
N SER A 348 -7.81 -12.81 -19.28
CA SER A 348 -8.12 -11.58 -20.00
C SER A 348 -9.52 -11.11 -19.63
N TYR A 349 -9.82 -9.83 -19.85
CA TYR A 349 -11.16 -9.30 -19.66
C TYR A 349 -11.53 -8.30 -20.77
N SER A 350 -12.82 -8.07 -20.90
CA SER A 350 -13.40 -6.97 -21.69
C SER A 350 -14.53 -6.33 -20.88
N PHE A 351 -14.69 -5.02 -21.02
CA PHE A 351 -15.75 -4.27 -20.35
C PHE A 351 -16.60 -3.57 -21.41
N ASP A 352 -17.86 -3.98 -21.49
CA ASP A 352 -18.86 -3.39 -22.36
C ASP A 352 -19.54 -2.25 -21.60
N GLU A 353 -19.04 -1.02 -21.77
CA GLU A 353 -19.52 0.16 -21.02
C GLU A 353 -20.94 0.59 -21.45
N ASP A 354 -21.81 0.80 -20.46
CA ASP A 354 -23.10 1.44 -20.65
C ASP A 354 -22.93 2.96 -20.57
N LEU A 355 -22.85 3.59 -21.74
CA LEU A 355 -22.69 5.04 -21.88
C LEU A 355 -23.90 5.84 -21.40
N SER A 356 -25.04 5.18 -21.14
CA SER A 356 -26.24 5.82 -20.59
C SER A 356 -26.27 5.84 -19.06
N ALA A 357 -25.39 5.07 -18.40
CA ALA A 357 -25.33 4.99 -16.95
C ALA A 357 -24.89 6.34 -16.35
N PRO A 358 -25.46 6.73 -15.20
CA PRO A 358 -25.05 7.96 -14.52
C PRO A 358 -23.60 7.87 -14.06
N MET A 359 -22.85 8.97 -14.23
CA MET A 359 -21.49 9.05 -13.73
C MET A 359 -21.48 9.18 -12.21
N PRO A 360 -20.61 8.43 -11.50
CA PRO A 360 -20.56 8.49 -10.04
C PRO A 360 -19.92 9.80 -9.59
N GLU A 361 -20.41 10.33 -8.48
CA GLU A 361 -19.69 11.37 -7.74
C GLU A 361 -18.48 10.77 -7.02
N MET A 362 -17.30 11.28 -7.35
CA MET A 362 -16.03 10.81 -6.81
C MET A 362 -15.48 11.81 -5.78
N PRO A 363 -15.22 11.39 -4.54
CA PRO A 363 -14.57 12.25 -3.55
C PRO A 363 -13.11 12.54 -3.91
N GLU A 364 -12.57 13.65 -3.41
CA GLU A 364 -11.16 14.01 -3.57
C GLU A 364 -10.27 13.13 -2.67
N VAL A 365 -9.52 12.20 -3.29
CA VAL A 365 -8.72 11.18 -2.60
C VAL A 365 -7.25 11.15 -3.05
N GLY A 366 -6.82 12.13 -3.84
CA GLY A 366 -5.58 12.11 -4.62
C GLY A 366 -4.34 12.70 -3.95
N THR A 367 -4.45 13.21 -2.73
CA THR A 367 -3.41 14.07 -2.14
C THR A 367 -2.22 13.26 -1.62
N VAL A 368 -1.01 13.64 -2.06
CA VAL A 368 0.27 13.24 -1.47
C VAL A 368 0.80 14.44 -0.68
N ALA A 369 0.59 14.42 0.62
CA ALA A 369 1.05 15.46 1.52
C ALA A 369 1.42 14.86 2.88
N MET A 370 2.25 15.59 3.63
CA MET A 370 2.35 15.37 5.07
C MET A 370 1.04 15.89 5.66
N GLY A 371 0.25 15.01 6.26
CA GLY A 371 -0.95 15.41 7.00
C GLY A 371 -0.59 15.99 8.37
N ASP A 372 -1.60 16.32 9.15
CA ASP A 372 -1.47 16.84 10.52
C ASP A 372 -0.72 15.87 11.46
N TRP A 373 -0.72 14.58 11.11
CA TRP A 373 -0.06 13.52 11.87
C TRP A 373 1.08 12.90 11.06
N PRO A 374 2.34 13.35 11.29
CA PRO A 374 3.50 12.83 10.57
C PRO A 374 3.81 11.38 10.97
N LEU A 375 4.42 10.65 10.03
CA LEU A 375 4.90 9.29 10.30
C LEU A 375 6.06 9.28 11.29
N VAL A 376 6.06 8.29 12.19
CA VAL A 376 7.17 8.03 13.10
C VAL A 376 8.15 7.06 12.43
N THR A 377 9.30 7.55 11.98
CA THR A 377 10.29 6.74 11.25
C THR A 377 10.89 5.61 12.10
N ALA A 378 10.87 5.73 13.43
CA ALA A 378 11.30 4.66 14.34
C ALA A 378 10.41 3.42 14.27
N ASN A 379 9.16 3.58 13.80
CA ASN A 379 8.18 2.50 13.63
C ASN A 379 8.14 2.00 12.17
N ASP A 380 9.14 2.35 11.35
CA ASP A 380 9.19 1.89 9.96
C ASP A 380 9.28 0.36 9.87
N TRP A 381 8.57 -0.19 8.90
CA TRP A 381 8.47 -1.63 8.66
C TRP A 381 8.80 -1.97 7.20
N GLY A 382 9.26 -1.00 6.41
CA GLY A 382 9.63 -1.25 5.01
C GLY A 382 9.75 -0.02 4.11
N ARG A 383 9.39 1.20 4.54
CA ARG A 383 9.56 2.39 3.69
C ARG A 383 11.04 2.78 3.55
N LEU A 384 11.86 2.50 4.56
CA LEU A 384 13.30 2.79 4.58
C LEU A 384 14.18 1.55 4.37
N GLY A 385 13.58 0.43 3.96
CA GLY A 385 14.27 -0.82 3.70
C GLY A 385 14.31 -1.73 4.92
N VAL A 386 14.05 -3.02 4.73
CA VAL A 386 14.08 -4.00 5.82
C VAL A 386 14.44 -5.40 5.33
N LEU A 387 15.13 -6.19 6.18
CA LEU A 387 15.42 -7.61 5.92
C LEU A 387 14.42 -8.54 6.61
N SER A 388 13.85 -8.11 7.73
CA SER A 388 12.80 -8.81 8.46
C SER A 388 12.06 -7.85 9.40
N VAL A 389 10.76 -8.05 9.59
CA VAL A 389 9.96 -7.28 10.56
C VAL A 389 9.56 -8.20 11.70
N GLU A 390 9.83 -7.78 12.93
CA GLU A 390 9.48 -8.53 14.13
C GLU A 390 8.00 -8.32 14.50
N ASP A 391 7.37 -9.35 15.07
CA ASP A 391 6.02 -9.29 15.64
C ASP A 391 6.06 -8.64 17.02
N THR A 392 6.09 -7.30 17.04
CA THR A 392 6.23 -6.49 18.26
C THR A 392 4.97 -5.71 18.63
N LEU A 393 3.95 -5.70 17.78
CA LEU A 393 2.76 -4.89 18.00
C LEU A 393 1.87 -5.52 19.08
N ALA A 394 1.57 -4.75 20.15
CA ALA A 394 0.78 -5.18 21.30
C ALA A 394 1.21 -6.56 21.86
N PRO A 395 2.45 -6.70 22.38
CA PRO A 395 3.02 -8.01 22.72
C PRO A 395 2.23 -8.72 23.84
N ASN A 396 1.56 -7.96 24.70
CA ASN A 396 0.83 -8.48 25.86
C ASN A 396 -0.63 -8.83 25.57
N ILE A 397 -1.13 -8.57 24.36
CA ILE A 397 -2.54 -8.82 24.04
C ILE A 397 -2.86 -10.33 24.10
N GLN A 398 -3.92 -10.65 24.81
CA GLN A 398 -4.44 -12.01 24.98
C GLN A 398 -5.81 -12.14 24.32
N VAL A 399 -6.14 -13.36 23.93
CA VAL A 399 -7.43 -13.73 23.34
C VAL A 399 -7.93 -15.03 23.95
N ALA A 400 -9.25 -15.20 24.00
CA ALA A 400 -9.87 -16.47 24.35
C ALA A 400 -9.95 -17.40 23.14
N LYS A 401 -9.91 -18.71 23.37
CA LYS A 401 -10.11 -19.70 22.31
C LYS A 401 -11.49 -19.52 21.68
N GLY A 402 -11.54 -19.36 20.36
CA GLY A 402 -12.77 -19.14 19.60
C GLY A 402 -13.35 -17.73 19.68
N GLU A 403 -12.69 -16.78 20.36
CA GLU A 403 -13.07 -15.37 20.33
C GLU A 403 -12.99 -14.84 18.90
N ARG A 404 -14.06 -14.19 18.41
CA ARG A 404 -14.07 -13.64 17.05
C ARG A 404 -13.43 -12.26 17.07
N VAL A 405 -12.21 -12.18 16.56
CA VAL A 405 -11.41 -10.95 16.58
C VAL A 405 -11.21 -10.44 15.17
N LEU A 406 -11.49 -9.16 14.94
CA LEU A 406 -11.08 -8.44 13.75
C LEU A 406 -9.85 -7.59 14.04
N VAL A 407 -8.77 -7.79 13.29
CA VAL A 407 -7.61 -6.89 13.29
C VAL A 407 -7.66 -6.01 12.05
N VAL A 408 -7.63 -4.70 12.22
CA VAL A 408 -7.72 -3.72 11.13
C VAL A 408 -6.42 -2.92 11.05
N GLY A 409 -5.69 -3.05 9.95
CA GLY A 409 -4.59 -2.14 9.63
C GLY A 409 -5.09 -0.84 8.99
N THR A 410 -4.54 0.31 9.36
CA THR A 410 -4.93 1.60 8.76
C THR A 410 -4.09 1.90 7.52
N SER A 411 -4.75 2.16 6.39
CA SER A 411 -4.15 2.63 5.14
C SER A 411 -2.98 1.75 4.66
N GLU A 412 -1.74 2.24 4.74
CA GLU A 412 -0.52 1.51 4.40
C GLU A 412 0.06 0.71 5.58
N PHE A 413 -0.36 0.98 6.83
CA PHE A 413 0.05 0.22 8.02
C PHE A 413 -0.67 -1.13 8.10
N VAL A 414 -0.23 -2.08 7.29
CA VAL A 414 -0.91 -3.38 7.11
C VAL A 414 -0.06 -4.54 7.62
N TRP A 415 1.26 -4.48 7.45
CA TRP A 415 2.12 -5.65 7.72
C TRP A 415 2.26 -5.99 9.21
N ARG A 416 2.57 -5.03 10.07
CA ARG A 416 2.65 -5.26 11.53
C ARG A 416 1.29 -5.67 12.13
N PRO A 417 0.16 -5.06 11.73
CA PRO A 417 -1.17 -5.55 12.12
C PRO A 417 -1.46 -6.97 11.64
N PHE A 418 -0.99 -7.36 10.45
CA PHE A 418 -1.11 -8.74 9.98
C PHE A 418 -0.31 -9.72 10.85
N LEU A 419 0.91 -9.38 11.29
CA LEU A 419 1.69 -10.21 12.21
C LEU A 419 0.96 -10.43 13.55
N LEU A 420 0.36 -9.37 14.10
CA LEU A 420 -0.51 -9.46 15.26
C LEU A 420 -1.69 -10.42 15.00
N ALA A 421 -2.40 -10.27 13.88
CA ALA A 421 -3.52 -11.13 13.52
C ALA A 421 -3.10 -12.61 13.40
N GLU A 422 -1.96 -12.88 12.78
CA GLU A 422 -1.39 -14.23 12.66
C GLU A 422 -1.07 -14.83 14.03
N ARG A 423 -0.49 -14.05 14.96
CA ARG A 423 -0.20 -14.49 16.32
C ARG A 423 -1.49 -14.81 17.10
N LEU A 424 -2.51 -13.98 16.97
CA LEU A 424 -3.81 -14.20 17.62
C LEU A 424 -4.52 -15.43 17.07
N GLU A 425 -4.45 -15.69 15.76
CA GLU A 425 -5.00 -16.91 15.15
C GLU A 425 -4.28 -18.16 15.69
N LYS A 426 -2.95 -18.12 15.79
CA LYS A 426 -2.14 -19.19 16.39
C LYS A 426 -2.44 -19.42 17.87
N ALA A 427 -2.88 -18.39 18.59
CA ALA A 427 -3.34 -18.51 19.98
C ALA A 427 -4.74 -19.14 20.13
N GLY A 428 -5.42 -19.41 19.01
CA GLY A 428 -6.69 -20.15 18.97
C GLY A 428 -7.95 -19.28 18.87
N ALA A 429 -7.82 -17.98 18.62
CA ALA A 429 -8.96 -17.11 18.31
C ALA A 429 -9.46 -17.31 16.87
N ASP A 430 -10.73 -16.97 16.63
CA ASP A 430 -11.30 -16.88 15.29
C ASP A 430 -10.99 -15.50 14.70
N VAL A 431 -9.79 -15.36 14.12
CA VAL A 431 -9.26 -14.07 13.68
C VAL A 431 -9.52 -13.83 12.20
N HIS A 432 -9.97 -12.61 11.89
CA HIS A 432 -9.99 -12.06 10.55
C HIS A 432 -9.15 -10.79 10.50
N PHE A 433 -8.48 -10.57 9.37
CA PHE A 433 -7.71 -9.39 9.08
C PHE A 433 -8.42 -8.53 8.04
N SER A 434 -8.45 -7.21 8.27
CA SER A 434 -8.92 -6.23 7.30
C SER A 434 -8.01 -5.00 7.29
N SER A 435 -8.23 -4.09 6.36
CA SER A 435 -7.53 -2.81 6.30
C SER A 435 -8.41 -1.70 5.75
N THR A 436 -8.17 -0.47 6.19
CA THR A 436 -8.87 0.68 5.66
C THR A 436 -8.35 1.04 4.27
N SER A 437 -9.14 1.71 3.44
CA SER A 437 -8.79 2.05 2.07
C SER A 437 -9.26 3.46 1.73
N ARG A 438 -8.48 4.16 0.90
CA ARG A 438 -8.89 5.43 0.27
C ARG A 438 -9.76 5.24 -0.98
N SER A 439 -9.89 4.01 -1.47
CA SER A 439 -10.62 3.74 -2.72
C SER A 439 -12.13 3.72 -2.48
N PRO A 440 -12.92 4.59 -3.13
CA PRO A 440 -14.38 4.57 -3.02
C PRO A 440 -14.96 3.48 -3.94
N ILE A 441 -15.73 2.57 -3.35
CA ILE A 441 -16.35 1.41 -4.02
C ILE A 441 -17.85 1.43 -3.72
N ALA A 442 -18.66 1.12 -4.72
CA ALA A 442 -20.10 1.03 -4.58
C ALA A 442 -20.51 -0.28 -3.89
N LEU A 443 -21.66 -0.25 -3.20
CA LEU A 443 -22.26 -1.46 -2.65
C LEU A 443 -22.82 -2.34 -3.79
N GLY A 444 -22.70 -3.65 -3.63
CA GLY A 444 -23.10 -4.66 -4.60
C GLY A 444 -21.98 -5.65 -4.91
N HIS A 445 -22.36 -6.80 -5.45
CA HIS A 445 -21.44 -7.91 -5.79
C HIS A 445 -20.63 -8.37 -4.58
N ALA A 446 -19.31 -8.16 -4.57
CA ALA A 446 -18.44 -8.56 -3.47
C ALA A 446 -18.40 -7.57 -2.30
N ILE A 447 -19.15 -6.46 -2.36
CA ILE A 447 -19.15 -5.38 -1.35
C ILE A 447 -20.55 -5.24 -0.75
N ASP A 448 -20.76 -5.83 0.41
CA ASP A 448 -22.05 -5.88 1.11
C ASP A 448 -22.22 -4.75 2.13
N HIS A 449 -21.12 -4.18 2.62
CA HIS A 449 -21.12 -3.12 3.60
C HIS A 449 -19.94 -2.16 3.42
N ALA A 450 -20.15 -0.90 3.75
CA ALA A 450 -19.11 0.12 3.73
C ALA A 450 -19.33 1.08 4.91
N LEU A 451 -18.29 1.23 5.73
CA LEU A 451 -18.15 2.35 6.67
C LEU A 451 -17.28 3.41 6.00
N SER A 452 -17.65 4.68 6.13
CA SER A 452 -16.87 5.81 5.63
C SER A 452 -16.57 6.75 6.79
N PHE A 453 -15.32 7.21 6.84
CA PHE A 453 -14.79 8.01 7.94
C PHE A 453 -13.60 8.86 7.45
N SER A 454 -13.16 9.83 8.25
CA SER A 454 -12.00 10.67 7.92
C SER A 454 -10.67 9.89 7.95
N ASP A 455 -9.64 10.32 7.25
CA ASP A 455 -8.33 9.66 7.34
C ASP A 455 -7.63 9.91 8.68
N ASN A 456 -6.74 8.99 9.07
CA ASN A 456 -5.98 9.07 10.32
C ASN A 456 -4.66 9.86 10.20
N TYR A 457 -4.38 10.47 9.05
CA TYR A 457 -3.22 11.34 8.83
C TYR A 457 -3.59 12.83 8.89
N GLY A 458 -4.87 13.19 8.88
CA GLY A 458 -5.34 14.58 8.87
C GLY A 458 -5.31 15.24 7.49
N LEU A 459 -5.47 14.46 6.42
CA LEU A 459 -5.50 14.99 5.04
C LEU A 459 -6.90 15.44 4.60
N GLY A 460 -7.94 15.16 5.38
CA GLY A 460 -9.33 15.42 5.04
C GLY A 460 -9.86 14.48 3.94
N ILE A 461 -9.20 13.35 3.74
CA ILE A 461 -9.55 12.37 2.70
C ILE A 461 -10.52 11.36 3.32
N PRO A 462 -11.64 11.02 2.64
CA PRO A 462 -12.49 9.94 3.10
C PRO A 462 -11.78 8.59 2.96
N ASN A 463 -11.72 7.87 4.07
CA ASN A 463 -11.33 6.47 4.16
C ASN A 463 -12.57 5.59 4.29
N PHE A 464 -12.38 4.31 3.98
CA PHE A 464 -13.42 3.31 3.96
C PHE A 464 -12.96 2.02 4.64
N LEU A 465 -13.89 1.31 5.28
CA LEU A 465 -13.74 -0.07 5.71
C LEU A 465 -14.90 -0.88 5.14
N TYR A 466 -14.60 -1.91 4.36
CA TYR A 466 -15.59 -2.69 3.63
C TYR A 466 -15.87 -4.04 4.29
N ASN A 467 -17.10 -4.52 4.12
CA ASN A 467 -17.54 -5.85 4.57
C ASN A 467 -17.33 -6.13 6.07
N VAL A 468 -17.37 -5.08 6.89
CA VAL A 468 -17.32 -5.15 8.36
C VAL A 468 -18.55 -4.45 8.93
N ARG A 469 -19.46 -5.20 9.56
CA ARG A 469 -20.65 -4.64 10.20
C ARG A 469 -20.43 -4.44 11.71
N PRO A 470 -21.01 -3.39 12.31
CA PRO A 470 -21.08 -3.28 13.77
C PRO A 470 -21.64 -4.56 14.42
N GLY A 471 -20.96 -5.05 15.46
CA GLY A 471 -21.36 -6.27 16.19
C GLY A 471 -21.06 -7.61 15.47
N GLN A 472 -20.38 -7.59 14.32
CA GLN A 472 -19.98 -8.82 13.61
C GLN A 472 -18.91 -9.63 14.36
N PHE A 473 -18.04 -8.94 15.10
CA PHE A 473 -16.91 -9.51 15.85
C PHE A 473 -17.08 -9.22 17.34
N ASP A 474 -16.56 -10.11 18.18
CA ASP A 474 -16.59 -9.93 19.64
C ASP A 474 -15.64 -8.82 20.06
N ARG A 475 -14.54 -8.67 19.31
CA ARG A 475 -13.51 -7.65 19.54
C ARG A 475 -12.95 -7.12 18.23
N VAL A 476 -12.76 -5.81 18.14
CA VAL A 476 -12.14 -5.14 16.99
C VAL A 476 -10.90 -4.38 17.45
N LEU A 477 -9.77 -4.66 16.82
CA LEU A 477 -8.48 -4.04 17.08
C LEU A 477 -8.12 -3.16 15.89
N ILE A 478 -8.14 -1.84 16.04
CA ILE A 478 -7.70 -0.90 15.01
C ILE A 478 -6.23 -0.57 15.26
N CYS A 479 -5.37 -1.07 14.39
CA CYS A 479 -3.94 -0.84 14.46
C CYS A 479 -3.52 0.36 13.60
N THR A 480 -2.77 1.29 14.18
CA THR A 480 -2.38 2.54 13.54
C THR A 480 -0.91 2.88 13.74
N GLU A 481 -0.32 3.51 12.73
CA GLU A 481 1.03 4.12 12.80
C GLU A 481 0.99 5.62 13.13
N THR A 482 -0.21 6.18 13.28
CA THR A 482 -0.43 7.53 13.82
C THR A 482 -0.88 7.43 15.28
N PRO A 483 -0.73 8.50 16.09
CA PRO A 483 -1.19 8.48 17.47
C PRO A 483 -2.66 8.10 17.62
N SER A 484 -3.04 7.53 18.77
CA SER A 484 -4.40 7.02 19.01
C SER A 484 -5.49 8.09 18.79
N GLN A 485 -5.25 9.34 19.16
CA GLN A 485 -6.18 10.46 18.94
C GLN A 485 -6.42 10.81 17.46
N ALA A 486 -5.57 10.35 16.54
CA ALA A 486 -5.72 10.57 15.12
C ALA A 486 -6.69 9.56 14.47
N VAL A 487 -6.99 8.45 15.16
CA VAL A 487 -7.98 7.49 14.67
C VAL A 487 -9.38 8.09 14.80
N PRO A 488 -10.20 8.06 13.73
CA PRO A 488 -11.53 8.68 13.76
C PRO A 488 -12.44 8.07 14.83
N ALA A 489 -12.95 8.93 15.73
CA ALA A 489 -13.89 8.51 16.78
C ALA A 489 -15.14 7.82 16.21
N GLU A 490 -15.63 8.28 15.05
CA GLU A 490 -16.76 7.66 14.35
C GLU A 490 -16.53 6.20 13.96
N LEU A 491 -15.29 5.82 13.62
CA LEU A 491 -14.94 4.42 13.34
C LEU A 491 -14.83 3.60 14.63
N ILE A 492 -14.19 4.17 15.66
CA ILE A 492 -14.03 3.54 16.97
C ILE A 492 -15.41 3.24 17.57
N ASP A 493 -16.29 4.23 17.59
CA ASP A 493 -17.64 4.14 18.15
C ASP A 493 -18.51 3.17 17.36
N ALA A 494 -18.43 3.21 16.02
CA ALA A 494 -19.22 2.31 15.16
C ALA A 494 -18.87 0.83 15.37
N LEU A 495 -17.62 0.52 15.71
CA LEU A 495 -17.13 -0.85 15.87
C LEU A 495 -16.91 -1.26 17.32
N ASN A 496 -17.07 -0.34 18.28
CA ASN A 496 -16.64 -0.53 19.66
C ASN A 496 -15.19 -1.05 19.75
N ALA A 497 -14.30 -0.39 19.01
CA ALA A 497 -12.95 -0.88 18.77
C ALA A 497 -11.93 -0.43 19.82
N GLU A 498 -10.90 -1.25 20.03
CA GLU A 498 -9.69 -0.87 20.76
C GLU A 498 -8.63 -0.37 19.77
N VAL A 499 -7.99 0.76 20.07
CA VAL A 499 -6.91 1.31 19.25
C VAL A 499 -5.57 0.78 19.73
N ILE A 500 -4.77 0.28 18.78
CA ILE A 500 -3.45 -0.29 19.00
C ILE A 500 -2.42 0.55 18.23
N CYS A 501 -1.49 1.18 18.94
CA CYS A 501 -0.38 1.94 18.37
C CYS A 501 0.88 1.77 19.22
N ASP A 502 2.05 1.94 18.62
CA ASP A 502 3.31 2.07 19.38
C ASP A 502 3.56 3.56 19.60
N GLU A 503 3.32 4.02 20.83
CA GLU A 503 3.61 5.40 21.26
C GLU A 503 5.10 5.59 21.59
#